data_AF-A0A8T4U0Z5-F1
#
_entry.id   AF-A0A8T4U0Z5-F1
#
_cell.length_a   1.000
_cell.length_b   1.000
_cell.length_c   1.000
_cell.angle_alpha   90.00
_cell.angle_beta   90.00
_cell.angle_gamma   90.00
#
_symmetry.space_group_name_H-M   'P 1'
#
loop_
_entity.id
_entity.type
_entity.pdbx_description
1 polymer ?
#
loop_
_entity_poly.entity_id
_entity_poly.type
_entity_poly.pdbx_seq_one_letter_code
_entity_poly.pdbx_strand_id
1 'polypeptide(L)'
;MIRWLCTKCNLKWIHPVDVCINCNSKIEKQISILADAKYTIAGFSEITVPSTLHPRVPYTVLLLKDKHGNLMPKKIMRRFTDADIGKEFVFEKGDVAIIKVKYDYYAAILNALLLLQDLDLISYKNKRILVHAELLDDKKETLEKKSQLQMVDAIKQIFEKDAGCIVDVNSKNADIAEYNLVIDVPFMRVNAQVISGKNSTLTLANAIFAPNKDEPTHLNMIIAARNFEDVNSIFDIITTGKGEFKCKIAGDELEANIRVTQENNTI
;
A
#
# COMPACT_ATOMS: atom_id res chain seq x y z
N MET A 1 -6.91 4.64 6.10
CA MET A 1 -6.54 5.08 7.47
C MET A 1 -6.96 4.03 8.49
N ILE A 2 -6.19 3.84 9.57
CA ILE A 2 -6.58 3.00 10.71
C ILE A 2 -6.68 3.87 11.96
N ARG A 3 -7.71 3.62 12.76
CA ARG A 3 -7.89 4.18 14.10
C ARG A 3 -8.23 3.05 15.06
N TRP A 4 -7.75 3.19 16.30
CA TRP A 4 -8.05 2.29 17.40
C TRP A 4 -9.08 2.96 18.29
N LEU A 5 -10.30 2.43 18.28
CA LEU A 5 -11.47 3.01 18.95
C LEU A 5 -11.77 2.26 20.24
N CYS A 6 -11.93 2.99 21.34
CA CYS A 6 -12.46 2.41 22.57
C CYS A 6 -13.97 2.24 22.48
N THR A 7 -14.47 1.02 22.72
CA THR A 7 -15.90 0.70 22.67
C THR A 7 -16.72 1.32 23.81
N LYS A 8 -16.05 1.70 24.91
CA LYS A 8 -16.71 2.27 26.10
C LYS A 8 -16.75 3.79 26.10
N CYS A 9 -15.62 4.45 25.83
CA CYS A 9 -15.50 5.91 25.93
C CYS A 9 -15.33 6.62 24.57
N ASN A 10 -15.36 5.87 23.46
CA ASN A 10 -15.27 6.38 22.09
C ASN A 10 -14.02 7.21 21.75
N LEU A 11 -13.00 7.19 22.62
CA LEU A 11 -11.71 7.80 22.32
C LEU A 11 -11.00 7.03 21.21
N LYS A 12 -10.31 7.77 20.35
CA LYS A 12 -9.63 7.26 19.14
C LYS A 12 -8.13 7.46 19.25
N TRP A 13 -7.38 6.45 18.83
CA TRP A 13 -5.91 6.49 18.80
C TRP A 13 -5.39 6.30 17.39
N ILE A 14 -4.28 6.98 17.09
CA ILE A 14 -3.55 6.89 15.81
C ILE A 14 -2.55 5.73 15.81
N HIS A 15 -2.11 5.32 17.00
CA HIS A 15 -1.19 4.21 17.22
C HIS A 15 -1.94 2.99 17.74
N PRO A 16 -1.43 1.77 17.45
CA PRO A 16 -1.99 0.56 18.01
C PRO A 16 -1.92 0.57 19.53
N VAL A 17 -3.07 0.29 20.14
CA VAL A 17 -3.24 0.10 21.58
C VAL A 17 -4.14 -1.11 21.81
N ASP A 18 -3.74 -2.01 22.69
CA ASP A 18 -4.49 -3.23 22.98
C ASP A 18 -5.67 -2.97 23.93
N VAL A 19 -5.50 -1.99 24.82
CA VAL A 19 -6.50 -1.54 25.79
C VAL A 19 -6.59 -0.02 25.81
N CYS A 20 -7.76 0.52 26.15
CA CYS A 20 -7.95 1.95 26.24
C CYS A 20 -7.16 2.54 27.41
N ILE A 21 -6.20 3.42 27.12
CA ILE A 21 -5.36 4.09 28.14
C ILE A 21 -6.20 4.84 29.18
N ASN A 22 -7.38 5.33 28.80
CA ASN A 22 -8.24 6.12 29.67
C ASN A 22 -9.15 5.28 30.59
N CYS A 23 -9.65 4.13 30.11
CA CYS A 23 -10.69 3.38 30.84
C CYS A 23 -10.48 1.86 30.87
N ASN A 24 -9.32 1.38 30.42
CA ASN A 24 -8.89 -0.03 30.36
C ASN A 24 -9.86 -0.98 29.64
N SER A 25 -10.77 -0.43 28.83
CA SER A 25 -11.73 -1.20 28.06
C SER A 25 -11.15 -1.68 26.73
N LYS A 26 -11.83 -2.63 26.09
CA LYS A 26 -11.45 -3.21 24.80
C LYS A 26 -11.36 -2.14 23.71
N ILE A 27 -10.37 -2.30 22.85
CA ILE A 27 -10.15 -1.49 21.65
C ILE A 27 -10.60 -2.28 20.41
N GLU A 28 -11.26 -1.60 19.49
CA GLU A 28 -11.61 -2.10 18.17
C GLU A 28 -10.87 -1.33 17.07
N LYS A 29 -10.53 -2.00 15.98
CA LYS A 29 -9.92 -1.38 14.82
C LYS A 29 -11.01 -0.80 13.91
N GLN A 30 -10.93 0.49 13.63
CA GLN A 30 -11.71 1.16 12.59
C GLN A 30 -10.80 1.40 11.38
N ILE A 31 -11.14 0.79 10.25
CA ILE A 31 -10.36 0.86 9.01
C ILE A 31 -11.16 1.65 7.96
N SER A 32 -10.58 2.76 7.50
CA SER A 32 -11.05 3.51 6.33
C SER A 32 -10.22 3.09 5.12
N ILE A 33 -10.83 2.35 4.21
CA ILE A 33 -10.19 1.89 2.97
C ILE A 33 -10.07 3.06 1.98
N LEU A 34 -8.92 3.24 1.33
CA LEU A 34 -8.62 4.43 0.52
C LEU A 34 -9.52 4.56 -0.72
N ALA A 35 -9.86 3.47 -1.40
CA ALA A 35 -10.63 3.52 -2.65
C ALA A 35 -12.13 3.82 -2.45
N ASP A 36 -12.71 3.44 -1.30
CA ASP A 36 -14.13 3.66 -1.00
C ASP A 36 -14.37 4.80 0.00
N ALA A 37 -13.30 5.36 0.56
CA ALA A 37 -13.42 6.50 1.45
C ALA A 37 -13.44 7.79 0.61
N LYS A 38 -14.62 8.39 0.55
CA LYS A 38 -14.76 9.81 0.22
C LYS A 38 -14.03 10.61 1.29
N TYR A 39 -12.80 11.03 0.99
CA TYR A 39 -12.11 11.99 1.84
C TYR A 39 -12.59 13.37 1.47
N THR A 40 -12.70 14.26 2.46
CA THR A 40 -12.91 15.69 2.19
C THR A 40 -11.69 16.48 2.63
N ILE A 41 -11.35 17.52 1.88
CA ILE A 41 -10.26 18.42 2.24
C ILE A 41 -10.74 19.29 3.40
N ALA A 42 -10.23 19.04 4.60
CA ALA A 42 -10.55 19.82 5.79
C ALA A 42 -9.70 21.10 5.92
N GLY A 43 -8.55 21.13 5.24
CA GLY A 43 -7.61 22.25 5.25
C GLY A 43 -6.30 21.85 4.59
N PHE A 44 -5.40 22.80 4.43
CA PHE A 44 -4.07 22.54 3.87
C PHE A 44 -3.06 23.59 4.34
N SER A 45 -1.77 23.30 4.17
CA SER A 45 -0.67 24.24 4.38
C SER A 45 0.36 24.06 3.27
N GLU A 46 0.69 25.13 2.55
CA GLU A 46 1.80 25.13 1.57
C GLU A 46 3.11 25.38 2.32
N ILE A 47 4.05 24.46 2.14
CA ILE A 47 5.40 24.52 2.69
C ILE A 47 6.34 24.97 1.57
N THR A 48 6.94 26.13 1.75
CA THR A 48 7.85 26.75 0.77
C THR A 48 9.30 26.81 1.24
N VAL A 49 9.55 26.59 2.53
CA VAL A 49 10.88 26.60 3.14
C VAL A 49 11.34 25.16 3.35
N PRO A 50 12.50 24.76 2.79
CA PRO A 50 13.01 23.40 2.94
C PRO A 50 13.48 23.15 4.38
N SER A 51 13.41 21.90 4.81
CA SER A 51 14.02 21.43 6.07
C SER A 51 14.98 20.28 5.78
N THR A 52 15.83 19.93 6.77
CA THR A 52 16.77 18.80 6.63
C THR A 52 16.06 17.50 6.24
N LEU A 53 14.90 17.22 6.84
CA LEU A 53 14.12 16.01 6.55
C LEU A 53 13.23 16.17 5.29
N HIS A 54 12.97 17.40 4.85
CA HIS A 54 12.11 17.70 3.71
C HIS A 54 12.75 18.76 2.79
N PRO A 55 13.81 18.40 2.04
CA PRO A 55 14.56 19.34 1.23
C PRO A 55 13.82 19.77 -0.05
N ARG A 56 12.85 18.97 -0.51
CA ARG A 56 12.08 19.26 -1.74
C ARG A 56 10.87 20.12 -1.40
N VAL A 57 10.85 21.34 -1.93
CA VAL A 57 9.79 22.37 -1.81
C VAL A 57 9.56 23.05 -3.17
N PRO A 58 8.39 23.65 -3.43
CA PRO A 58 7.21 23.70 -2.56
C PRO A 58 6.43 22.38 -2.52
N TYR A 59 5.75 22.11 -1.41
CA TYR A 59 4.77 21.01 -1.29
C TYR A 59 3.61 21.43 -0.40
N THR A 60 2.48 20.75 -0.52
CA THR A 60 1.30 20.99 0.32
C THR A 60 1.10 19.83 1.29
N VAL A 61 0.79 20.14 2.56
CA VAL A 61 0.25 19.18 3.51
C VAL A 61 -1.26 19.37 3.55
N LEU A 62 -2.00 18.40 2.99
CA LEU A 62 -3.45 18.34 3.09
C LEU A 62 -3.87 17.72 4.42
N LEU A 63 -4.95 18.24 4.99
CA LEU A 63 -5.68 17.61 6.07
C LEU A 63 -6.92 16.94 5.48
N LEU A 64 -6.89 15.63 5.33
CA LEU A 64 -7.99 14.84 4.79
C LEU A 64 -8.88 14.31 5.90
N LYS A 65 -10.19 14.50 5.78
CA LYS A 65 -11.21 13.98 6.70
C LYS A 65 -11.90 12.77 6.09
N ASP A 66 -11.92 11.64 6.80
CA ASP A 66 -12.63 10.43 6.36
C ASP A 66 -14.12 10.43 6.77
N LYS A 67 -14.86 9.41 6.31
CA LYS A 67 -16.28 9.20 6.63
C LYS A 67 -16.59 9.06 8.14
N HIS A 68 -15.59 8.73 8.95
CA HIS A 68 -15.71 8.60 10.41
C HIS A 68 -15.25 9.87 11.14
N GLY A 69 -14.96 10.94 10.40
CA GLY A 69 -14.50 12.23 10.92
C GLY A 69 -13.04 12.25 11.35
N ASN A 70 -12.25 11.22 11.00
CA ASN A 70 -10.85 11.16 11.35
C ASN A 70 -10.02 12.03 10.39
N LEU A 71 -9.03 12.73 10.93
CA LEU A 71 -8.14 13.60 10.16
C LEU A 71 -6.81 12.90 9.85
N MET A 72 -6.32 13.05 8.61
CA MET A 72 -5.02 12.56 8.13
C MET A 72 -4.21 13.70 7.52
N PRO A 73 -2.96 13.94 7.95
CA PRO A 73 -2.05 14.71 7.12
C PRO A 73 -1.62 13.87 5.91
N LYS A 74 -1.58 14.50 4.73
CA LYS A 74 -1.20 13.91 3.45
C LYS A 74 -0.30 14.90 2.70
N LYS A 75 0.94 14.50 2.41
CA LYS A 75 1.88 15.33 1.63
C LYS A 75 1.63 15.17 0.14
N ILE A 76 1.62 16.25 -0.63
CA ILE A 76 1.41 16.24 -2.08
C ILE A 76 2.20 17.37 -2.76
N MET A 77 2.70 17.14 -3.97
CA MET A 77 3.46 18.15 -4.74
C MET A 77 2.54 19.10 -5.55
N ARG A 78 1.23 19.08 -5.28
CA ARG A 78 0.21 19.90 -5.93
C ARG A 78 -0.17 21.09 -5.04
N ARG A 79 -0.49 22.23 -5.67
CA ARG A 79 -1.04 23.42 -4.98
C ARG A 79 -2.54 23.31 -4.78
N PHE A 80 -3.01 23.96 -3.72
CA PHE A 80 -4.42 24.02 -3.33
C PHE A 80 -4.78 25.45 -2.95
N THR A 81 -6.07 25.76 -3.04
CA THR A 81 -6.64 27.06 -2.71
C THR A 81 -7.77 26.91 -1.71
N ASP A 82 -8.20 28.00 -1.09
CA ASP A 82 -9.33 27.98 -0.14
C ASP A 82 -10.62 27.42 -0.78
N ALA A 83 -10.77 27.58 -2.10
CA ALA A 83 -11.88 27.02 -2.85
C ALA A 83 -11.89 25.48 -2.88
N ASP A 84 -10.80 24.82 -2.52
CA ASP A 84 -10.70 23.36 -2.46
C ASP A 84 -11.15 22.77 -1.12
N ILE A 85 -11.25 23.60 -0.07
CA ILE A 85 -11.74 23.15 1.24
C ILE A 85 -13.19 22.68 1.10
N GLY A 86 -13.49 21.52 1.68
CA GLY A 86 -14.79 20.87 1.62
C GLY A 86 -15.00 20.01 0.36
N LYS A 87 -14.15 20.11 -0.66
CA LYS A 87 -14.24 19.23 -1.84
C LYS A 87 -13.83 17.80 -1.50
N GLU A 88 -14.39 16.86 -2.25
CA GLU A 88 -13.96 15.46 -2.21
C GLU A 88 -12.53 15.32 -2.74
N PHE A 89 -11.72 14.54 -2.04
CA PHE A 89 -10.39 14.13 -2.45
C PHE A 89 -10.43 12.63 -2.79
N VAL A 90 -10.08 12.31 -4.03
CA VAL A 90 -10.05 10.94 -4.54
C VAL A 90 -8.60 10.59 -4.83
N PHE A 91 -8.18 9.42 -4.36
CA PHE A 91 -6.89 8.87 -4.72
C PHE A 91 -6.96 8.37 -6.16
N GLU A 92 -6.03 8.82 -6.99
CA GLU A 92 -5.92 8.31 -8.36
C GLU A 92 -5.58 6.82 -8.33
N LYS A 93 -6.16 6.07 -9.25
CA LYS A 93 -5.77 4.68 -9.51
C LYS A 93 -4.70 4.65 -10.58
N GLY A 94 -3.81 3.67 -10.51
CA GLY A 94 -2.70 3.54 -11.45
C GLY A 94 -2.37 2.10 -11.80
N ASP A 95 -1.38 1.93 -12.68
CA ASP A 95 -0.82 0.63 -13.03
C ASP A 95 0.00 0.05 -11.87
N VAL A 96 0.60 0.94 -11.08
CA VAL A 96 1.34 0.61 -9.87
C VAL A 96 0.79 1.35 -8.68
N ALA A 97 0.69 0.67 -7.54
CA ALA A 97 0.33 1.28 -6.26
C ALA A 97 1.44 1.11 -5.24
N ILE A 98 1.77 2.19 -4.52
CA ILE A 98 2.83 2.21 -3.50
C ILE A 98 2.22 2.68 -2.17
N ILE A 99 2.27 1.81 -1.16
CA ILE A 99 1.67 2.08 0.15
C ILE A 99 2.64 1.77 1.27
N LYS A 100 2.94 2.78 2.09
CA LYS A 100 3.75 2.62 3.30
C LYS A 100 3.05 1.72 4.32
N VAL A 101 3.74 0.69 4.78
CA VAL A 101 3.32 -0.16 5.89
C VAL A 101 3.63 0.57 7.19
N LYS A 102 2.59 0.99 7.92
CA LYS A 102 2.75 1.59 9.26
C LYS A 102 2.64 0.54 10.36
N TYR A 103 1.45 -0.08 10.49
CA TYR A 103 1.14 -0.98 11.60
C TYR A 103 0.39 -2.25 11.19
N ASP A 104 -0.15 -2.32 9.97
CA ASP A 104 -1.09 -3.35 9.56
C ASP A 104 -0.92 -3.70 8.07
N TYR A 105 -0.40 -4.90 7.81
CA TYR A 105 -0.15 -5.40 6.46
C TYR A 105 -1.44 -5.61 5.68
N TYR A 106 -2.50 -6.10 6.32
CA TYR A 106 -3.80 -6.31 5.68
C TYR A 106 -4.33 -4.99 5.11
N ALA A 107 -4.33 -3.92 5.92
CA ALA A 107 -4.76 -2.61 5.44
C ALA A 107 -3.84 -2.05 4.35
N ALA A 108 -2.52 -2.25 4.45
CA ALA A 108 -1.57 -1.75 3.44
C ALA A 108 -1.77 -2.44 2.08
N ILE A 109 -1.85 -3.78 2.07
CA ILE A 109 -2.05 -4.58 0.86
C ILE A 109 -3.44 -4.30 0.26
N LEU A 110 -4.49 -4.29 1.07
CA LEU A 110 -5.85 -4.01 0.59
C LEU A 110 -5.92 -2.65 -0.10
N ASN A 111 -5.29 -1.62 0.49
CA ASN A 111 -5.22 -0.31 -0.13
C ASN A 111 -4.40 -0.31 -1.42
N ALA A 112 -3.26 -1.00 -1.46
CA ALA A 112 -2.44 -1.10 -2.66
C ALA A 112 -3.23 -1.78 -3.81
N LEU A 113 -3.91 -2.88 -3.52
CA LEU A 113 -4.77 -3.60 -4.47
C LEU A 113 -5.88 -2.72 -5.03
N LEU A 114 -6.59 -1.98 -4.18
CA LEU A 114 -7.73 -1.18 -4.59
C LEU A 114 -7.34 0.10 -5.36
N LEU A 115 -6.08 0.52 -5.22
CA LEU A 115 -5.48 1.60 -5.97
C LEU A 115 -4.95 1.16 -7.34
N LEU A 116 -4.93 -0.14 -7.63
CA LEU A 116 -4.67 -0.62 -8.98
C LEU A 116 -5.88 -0.37 -9.88
N GLN A 117 -5.60 0.17 -11.07
CA GLN A 117 -6.63 0.39 -12.09
C GLN A 117 -7.18 -0.94 -12.59
N ASP A 118 -8.47 -0.96 -12.92
CA ASP A 118 -9.20 -2.12 -13.45
C ASP A 118 -9.09 -3.38 -12.58
N LEU A 119 -8.81 -3.22 -11.28
CA LEU A 119 -8.77 -4.29 -10.32
C LEU A 119 -10.08 -4.28 -9.52
N ASP A 120 -10.89 -5.31 -9.74
CA ASP A 120 -12.06 -5.62 -8.93
C ASP A 120 -11.83 -6.96 -8.23
N LEU A 121 -11.65 -6.92 -6.91
CA LEU A 121 -11.38 -8.09 -6.08
C LEU A 121 -12.48 -9.14 -6.19
N ILE A 122 -13.75 -8.72 -6.35
CA ILE A 122 -14.90 -9.63 -6.46
C ILE A 122 -14.85 -10.40 -7.78
N SER A 123 -14.34 -9.77 -8.85
CA SER A 123 -14.20 -10.40 -10.17
C SER A 123 -13.24 -11.61 -10.19
N TYR A 124 -12.45 -11.80 -9.14
CA TYR A 124 -11.46 -12.87 -9.04
C TYR A 124 -11.95 -14.13 -8.33
N LYS A 125 -13.15 -14.13 -7.74
CA LYS A 125 -13.70 -15.30 -7.03
C LYS A 125 -13.59 -16.62 -7.81
N ASN A 126 -13.69 -16.55 -9.13
CA ASN A 126 -13.65 -17.69 -10.05
C ASN A 126 -12.48 -17.64 -11.05
N LYS A 127 -11.49 -16.77 -10.85
CA LYS A 127 -10.32 -16.66 -11.72
C LYS A 127 -9.10 -17.24 -11.00
N ARG A 128 -8.22 -17.89 -11.75
CA ARG A 128 -6.89 -18.24 -11.24
C ARG A 128 -6.03 -16.99 -11.18
N ILE A 129 -5.63 -16.62 -9.98
CA ILE A 129 -4.68 -15.55 -9.71
C ILE A 129 -3.37 -16.17 -9.26
N LEU A 130 -2.28 -15.67 -9.82
CA LEU A 130 -0.95 -15.88 -9.27
C LEU A 130 -0.49 -14.59 -8.61
N VAL A 131 -0.21 -14.64 -7.31
CA VAL A 131 0.35 -13.53 -6.54
C VAL A 131 1.81 -13.83 -6.24
N HIS A 132 2.72 -13.12 -6.89
CA HIS A 132 4.13 -13.13 -6.51
C HIS A 132 4.30 -12.23 -5.29
N ALA A 133 4.62 -12.81 -4.14
CA ALA A 133 4.89 -12.11 -2.89
C ALA A 133 6.40 -11.96 -2.70
N GLU A 134 6.92 -10.85 -3.20
CA GLU A 134 8.35 -10.56 -3.26
C GLU A 134 8.83 -9.82 -2.01
N LEU A 135 10.08 -10.06 -1.63
CA LEU A 135 10.78 -9.30 -0.61
C LEU A 135 11.92 -8.57 -1.31
N LEU A 136 11.86 -7.24 -1.30
CA LEU A 136 12.90 -6.40 -1.86
C LEU A 136 13.60 -5.71 -0.69
N ASP A 137 14.81 -6.17 -0.38
CA ASP A 137 15.59 -5.68 0.74
C ASP A 137 16.99 -5.26 0.29
N ASP A 138 17.45 -4.10 0.75
CA ASP A 138 18.79 -3.60 0.48
C ASP A 138 19.87 -4.18 1.43
N LYS A 139 19.48 -4.80 2.55
CA LYS A 139 20.34 -5.29 3.66
C LYS A 139 19.79 -6.51 4.46
N LYS A 140 19.58 -7.64 3.79
CA LYS A 140 19.50 -9.06 4.28
C LYS A 140 19.62 -9.33 5.80
N GLU A 141 18.64 -8.98 6.64
CA GLU A 141 18.55 -9.29 8.08
C GLU A 141 17.24 -9.99 8.51
N THR A 142 17.25 -10.62 9.69
CA THR A 142 16.17 -11.47 10.25
C THR A 142 14.79 -10.82 10.37
N LEU A 143 14.70 -9.47 10.41
CA LEU A 143 13.44 -8.73 10.50
C LEU A 143 12.52 -9.02 9.29
N GLU A 144 13.14 -9.28 8.14
CA GLU A 144 12.52 -9.59 6.85
C GLU A 144 11.55 -10.77 6.87
N LYS A 145 11.95 -11.86 7.53
CA LYS A 145 11.17 -13.11 7.52
C LYS A 145 9.82 -12.92 8.21
N LYS A 146 9.79 -12.18 9.32
CA LYS A 146 8.55 -11.91 10.04
C LYS A 146 7.63 -11.00 9.23
N SER A 147 8.19 -9.94 8.65
CA SER A 147 7.48 -9.02 7.77
C SER A 147 6.85 -9.74 6.58
N GLN A 148 7.56 -10.67 5.93
CA GLN A 148 6.95 -11.39 4.83
C GLN A 148 5.86 -12.38 5.27
N LEU A 149 6.05 -13.09 6.38
CA LEU A 149 4.98 -13.96 6.89
C LEU A 149 3.70 -13.16 7.14
N GLN A 150 3.81 -11.96 7.73
CA GLN A 150 2.69 -11.04 7.91
C GLN A 150 2.07 -10.59 6.59
N MET A 151 2.88 -10.34 5.56
CA MET A 151 2.41 -10.02 4.21
C MET A 151 1.63 -11.20 3.59
N VAL A 152 2.17 -12.41 3.64
CA VAL A 152 1.53 -13.62 3.09
C VAL A 152 0.21 -13.90 3.81
N ASP A 153 0.18 -13.81 5.14
CA ASP A 153 -1.04 -13.99 5.93
C ASP A 153 -2.10 -12.92 5.60
N ALA A 154 -1.67 -11.67 5.38
CA ALA A 154 -2.55 -10.61 4.94
C ALA A 154 -3.13 -10.84 3.53
N ILE A 155 -2.31 -11.31 2.58
CA ILE A 155 -2.76 -11.67 1.22
C ILE A 155 -3.83 -12.76 1.33
N LYS A 156 -3.54 -13.86 2.05
CA LYS A 156 -4.53 -14.93 2.29
C LYS A 156 -5.82 -14.37 2.82
N GLN A 157 -5.74 -13.57 3.89
CA GLN A 157 -6.93 -13.01 4.53
C GLN A 157 -7.79 -12.21 3.55
N ILE A 158 -7.18 -11.36 2.71
CA ILE A 158 -7.90 -10.55 1.72
C ILE A 158 -8.62 -11.45 0.72
N PHE A 159 -7.90 -12.40 0.13
CA PHE A 159 -8.49 -13.20 -0.94
C PHE A 159 -9.45 -14.28 -0.42
N GLU A 160 -9.25 -14.84 0.77
CA GLU A 160 -10.18 -15.79 1.39
C GLU A 160 -11.46 -15.11 1.87
N LYS A 161 -11.33 -14.02 2.63
CA LYS A 161 -12.49 -13.38 3.28
C LYS A 161 -13.21 -12.42 2.37
N ASP A 162 -12.48 -11.61 1.61
CA ASP A 162 -13.07 -10.50 0.85
C ASP A 162 -13.33 -10.90 -0.61
N ALA A 163 -12.47 -11.73 -1.21
CA ALA A 163 -12.67 -12.23 -2.58
C ALA A 163 -13.33 -13.62 -2.67
N GLY A 164 -13.38 -14.37 -1.56
CA GLY A 164 -13.96 -15.72 -1.52
C GLY A 164 -13.17 -16.77 -2.30
N CYS A 165 -11.86 -16.59 -2.44
CA CYS A 165 -10.95 -17.52 -3.11
C CYS A 165 -10.54 -18.68 -2.19
N ILE A 166 -10.31 -19.85 -2.77
CA ILE A 166 -9.59 -20.95 -2.11
C ILE A 166 -8.10 -20.76 -2.41
N VAL A 167 -7.30 -20.65 -1.35
CA VAL A 167 -5.89 -20.24 -1.42
C VAL A 167 -4.95 -21.42 -1.20
N ASP A 168 -3.99 -21.60 -2.11
CA ASP A 168 -2.79 -22.40 -1.87
C ASP A 168 -1.55 -21.51 -1.76
N VAL A 169 -0.67 -21.85 -0.84
CA VAL A 169 0.64 -21.22 -0.74
C VAL A 169 1.67 -22.19 -1.25
N ASN A 170 2.47 -21.73 -2.22
CA ASN A 170 3.67 -22.43 -2.63
C ASN A 170 3.46 -23.80 -3.31
N SER A 171 2.25 -24.08 -3.83
CA SER A 171 1.92 -25.20 -4.74
C SER A 171 2.74 -26.48 -4.53
N LYS A 172 2.36 -27.29 -3.54
CA LYS A 172 2.99 -28.62 -3.32
C LYS A 172 2.26 -29.76 -4.03
N ASN A 173 1.02 -29.54 -4.47
CA ASN A 173 0.15 -30.60 -4.99
C ASN A 173 -0.12 -30.43 -6.50
N ALA A 174 -0.07 -31.54 -7.22
CA ALA A 174 -0.27 -31.60 -8.67
C ALA A 174 -1.72 -31.28 -9.13
N ASP A 175 -2.70 -31.32 -8.21
CA ASP A 175 -4.09 -30.97 -8.50
C ASP A 175 -4.37 -29.48 -8.22
N ILE A 176 -3.77 -28.61 -9.05
CA ILE A 176 -3.97 -27.14 -9.08
C ILE A 176 -5.40 -26.78 -9.55
N ALA A 177 -6.28 -27.77 -9.74
CA ALA A 177 -7.62 -27.59 -10.30
C ALA A 177 -8.60 -26.88 -9.35
N GLU A 178 -8.43 -27.05 -8.04
CA GLU A 178 -9.39 -26.56 -7.02
C GLU A 178 -9.07 -25.16 -6.47
N TYR A 179 -7.85 -24.66 -6.69
CA TYR A 179 -7.42 -23.36 -6.16
C TYR A 179 -7.64 -22.24 -7.16
N ASN A 180 -8.24 -21.15 -6.68
CA ASN A 180 -8.41 -19.92 -7.46
C ASN A 180 -7.31 -18.89 -7.14
N LEU A 181 -6.53 -19.07 -6.08
CA LEU A 181 -5.35 -18.25 -5.78
C LEU A 181 -4.14 -19.13 -5.48
N VAL A 182 -3.02 -18.84 -6.14
CA VAL A 182 -1.69 -19.33 -5.75
C VAL A 182 -0.83 -18.15 -5.32
N ILE A 183 -0.29 -18.22 -4.12
CA ILE A 183 0.72 -17.27 -3.63
C ILE A 183 2.09 -17.90 -3.81
N ASP A 184 2.90 -17.31 -4.69
CA ASP A 184 4.28 -17.68 -4.93
C ASP A 184 5.20 -16.82 -4.06
N VAL A 185 6.04 -17.46 -3.26
CA VAL A 185 6.90 -16.81 -2.27
C VAL A 185 8.34 -17.31 -2.45
N PRO A 186 9.17 -16.63 -3.27
CA PRO A 186 10.44 -17.17 -3.75
C PRO A 186 11.44 -17.59 -2.65
N PHE A 187 11.51 -16.84 -1.55
CA PHE A 187 12.43 -17.15 -0.45
C PHE A 187 11.97 -18.32 0.43
N MET A 188 10.70 -18.75 0.34
CA MET A 188 10.21 -19.90 1.09
C MET A 188 10.65 -21.25 0.51
N ARG A 189 11.44 -21.27 -0.59
CA ARG A 189 12.02 -22.48 -1.21
C ARG A 189 11.06 -23.65 -1.21
N VAL A 190 9.87 -23.43 -1.74
CA VAL A 190 8.99 -24.53 -2.09
C VAL A 190 9.01 -24.60 -3.61
N ASN A 191 9.07 -25.82 -4.15
CA ASN A 191 9.13 -26.08 -5.58
C ASN A 191 7.89 -25.49 -6.27
N ALA A 192 7.96 -24.22 -6.68
CA ALA A 192 6.91 -23.59 -7.46
C ALA A 192 6.90 -24.27 -8.84
N GLN A 193 5.90 -25.12 -9.07
CA GLN A 193 5.62 -25.59 -10.42
C GLN A 193 5.13 -24.40 -11.25
N VAL A 194 5.69 -24.23 -12.45
CA VAL A 194 5.29 -23.22 -13.41
C VAL A 194 3.80 -23.41 -13.74
N ILE A 195 2.95 -22.50 -13.25
CA ILE A 195 1.52 -22.56 -13.51
C ILE A 195 1.28 -22.03 -14.94
N SER A 196 1.19 -22.93 -15.91
CA SER A 196 0.85 -22.57 -17.29
C SER A 196 -0.66 -22.30 -17.45
N GLY A 197 -1.03 -21.09 -17.85
CA GLY A 197 -2.40 -20.69 -18.19
C GLY A 197 -2.53 -19.19 -18.44
N LYS A 198 -3.60 -18.74 -19.12
CA LYS A 198 -3.99 -17.31 -19.19
C LYS A 198 -4.46 -16.84 -17.81
N ASN A 199 -3.54 -16.70 -16.88
CA ASN A 199 -3.82 -16.29 -15.51
C ASN A 199 -3.66 -14.78 -15.39
N SER A 200 -4.50 -14.14 -14.57
CA SER A 200 -4.22 -12.77 -14.16
C SER A 200 -3.08 -12.81 -13.14
N THR A 201 -1.91 -12.30 -13.53
CA THR A 201 -0.77 -12.16 -12.63
C THR A 201 -0.90 -10.88 -11.82
N LEU A 202 -0.52 -10.97 -10.56
CA LEU A 202 -0.35 -9.83 -9.69
C LEU A 202 1.00 -10.01 -8.98
N THR A 203 1.76 -8.93 -8.89
CA THR A 203 2.98 -8.89 -8.08
C THR A 203 2.73 -7.93 -6.92
N LEU A 204 2.96 -8.43 -5.71
CA LEU A 204 3.01 -7.65 -4.48
C LEU A 204 4.43 -7.79 -3.94
N ALA A 205 5.17 -6.70 -3.85
CA ALA A 205 6.46 -6.66 -3.17
C ALA A 205 6.36 -5.93 -1.84
N ASN A 206 6.92 -6.53 -0.81
CA ASN A 206 7.26 -5.87 0.44
C ASN A 206 8.68 -5.32 0.30
N ALA A 207 8.78 -4.03 0.04
CA ALA A 207 10.04 -3.31 -0.11
C ALA A 207 10.44 -2.71 1.23
N ILE A 208 11.56 -3.17 1.78
CA ILE A 208 12.15 -2.68 3.03
C ILE A 208 13.44 -1.94 2.67
N PHE A 209 13.50 -0.66 3.03
CA PHE A 209 14.69 0.17 2.83
C PHE A 209 15.34 0.44 4.18
N ALA A 210 16.65 0.29 4.25
CA ALA A 210 17.43 0.65 5.41
C ALA A 210 17.28 2.15 5.76
N PRO A 211 17.44 2.52 7.05
CA PRO A 211 17.53 3.91 7.45
C PRO A 211 18.63 4.63 6.68
N ASN A 212 18.33 5.85 6.25
CA ASN A 212 19.34 6.76 5.69
C ASN A 212 19.50 7.98 6.62
N LYS A 213 20.40 8.91 6.28
CA LYS A 213 20.65 10.09 7.12
C LYS A 213 19.42 10.99 7.29
N ASP A 214 18.49 10.94 6.35
CA ASP A 214 17.30 11.80 6.30
C ASP A 214 16.03 11.08 6.81
N GLU A 215 16.05 9.74 6.89
CA GLU A 215 15.00 8.89 7.45
C GLU A 215 15.63 7.85 8.39
N PRO A 216 15.69 8.13 9.70
CA PRO A 216 16.38 7.26 10.68
C PRO A 216 15.63 5.96 11.00
N THR A 217 14.49 5.71 10.35
CA THR A 217 13.67 4.51 10.52
C THR A 217 13.62 3.72 9.23
N HIS A 218 13.61 2.39 9.32
CA HIS A 218 13.35 1.53 8.15
C HIS A 218 12.05 1.96 7.48
N LEU A 219 12.12 2.12 6.17
CA LEU A 219 10.96 2.45 5.35
C LEU A 219 10.42 1.16 4.76
N ASN A 220 9.19 0.82 5.12
CA ASN A 220 8.53 -0.40 4.70
C ASN A 220 7.34 -0.07 3.81
N MET A 221 7.30 -0.61 2.60
CA MET A 221 6.27 -0.34 1.60
C MET A 221 5.76 -1.62 0.95
N ILE A 222 4.47 -1.60 0.60
CA ILE A 222 3.89 -2.51 -0.37
C ILE A 222 3.92 -1.82 -1.73
N ILE A 223 4.52 -2.47 -2.71
CA ILE A 223 4.44 -2.10 -4.13
C ILE A 223 3.57 -3.17 -4.80
N ALA A 224 2.49 -2.75 -5.44
CA ALA A 224 1.58 -3.64 -6.16
C ALA A 224 1.57 -3.29 -7.64
N ALA A 225 1.64 -4.29 -8.51
CA ALA A 225 1.49 -4.14 -9.97
C ALA A 225 1.00 -5.45 -10.60
N ARG A 226 0.66 -5.45 -11.89
CA ARG A 226 0.19 -6.65 -12.62
C ARG A 226 1.32 -7.56 -13.12
N ASN A 227 2.54 -7.04 -13.17
CA ASN A 227 3.73 -7.77 -13.60
C ASN A 227 4.91 -7.43 -12.69
N PHE A 228 5.96 -8.24 -12.75
CA PHE A 228 7.14 -8.11 -11.89
C PHE A 228 8.09 -7.02 -12.38
N GLU A 229 8.13 -6.78 -13.69
CA GLU A 229 8.97 -5.75 -14.31
C GLU A 229 8.62 -4.34 -13.80
N ASP A 230 7.34 -4.03 -13.63
CA ASP A 230 6.84 -2.75 -13.11
C ASP A 230 7.27 -2.54 -11.65
N VAL A 231 7.16 -3.59 -10.83
CA VAL A 231 7.57 -3.57 -9.42
C VAL A 231 9.07 -3.33 -9.30
N ASN A 232 9.88 -4.05 -10.06
CA ASN A 232 11.35 -3.89 -10.05
C ASN A 232 11.77 -2.52 -10.55
N SER A 233 11.17 -2.03 -11.63
CA SER A 233 11.49 -0.71 -12.18
C SER A 233 11.25 0.39 -11.15
N ILE A 234 10.15 0.30 -10.40
CA ILE A 234 9.87 1.22 -9.29
C ILE A 234 10.89 1.06 -8.15
N PHE A 235 11.21 -0.17 -7.76
CA PHE A 235 12.19 -0.42 -6.71
C PHE A 235 13.57 0.14 -7.07
N ASP A 236 14.02 -0.05 -8.31
CA ASP A 236 15.28 0.48 -8.82
C ASP A 236 15.29 2.02 -8.82
N ILE A 237 14.17 2.66 -9.18
CA ILE A 237 14.06 4.12 -9.12
C ILE A 237 14.13 4.62 -7.68
N ILE A 238 13.47 3.94 -6.74
CA ILE A 238 13.49 4.31 -5.32
C ILE A 238 14.90 4.16 -4.73
N THR A 239 15.59 3.06 -5.04
CA THR A 239 16.92 2.76 -4.48
C THR A 239 18.04 3.59 -5.11
N THR A 240 18.00 3.80 -6.42
CA THR A 240 19.09 4.47 -7.15
C THR A 240 18.85 5.97 -7.34
N GLY A 241 17.60 6.43 -7.21
CA GLY A 241 17.19 7.78 -7.58
C GLY A 241 17.33 8.08 -9.08
N LYS A 242 17.57 7.06 -9.91
CA LYS A 242 17.80 7.17 -11.35
C LYS A 242 16.78 6.30 -12.09
N GLY A 243 16.32 6.80 -13.22
CA GLY A 243 15.37 6.11 -14.09
C GLY A 243 14.11 6.94 -14.34
N GLU A 244 13.34 6.48 -15.31
CA GLU A 244 12.04 7.02 -15.68
C GLU A 244 11.06 5.85 -15.70
N PHE A 245 9.92 6.00 -15.03
CA PHE A 245 8.85 5.01 -15.08
C PHE A 245 7.66 5.61 -15.82
N LYS A 246 7.16 4.92 -16.85
CA LYS A 246 6.09 5.42 -17.72
C LYS A 246 4.74 4.80 -17.38
N CYS A 247 4.30 4.94 -16.14
CA CYS A 247 2.98 4.46 -15.72
C CYS A 247 2.33 5.38 -14.68
N LYS A 248 1.03 5.21 -14.45
CA LYS A 248 0.31 5.90 -13.38
C LYS A 248 0.66 5.25 -12.04
N ILE A 249 1.07 6.06 -11.06
CA ILE A 249 1.36 5.61 -9.70
C ILE A 249 0.27 6.12 -8.76
N ALA A 250 -0.27 5.23 -7.95
CA ALA A 250 -1.25 5.54 -6.91
C ALA A 250 -0.67 5.35 -5.50
N GLY A 251 -0.91 6.28 -4.56
CA GLY A 251 -0.37 6.20 -3.19
C GLY A 251 0.40 7.44 -2.74
N ASP A 252 1.20 7.39 -1.67
CA ASP A 252 1.71 8.56 -0.92
C ASP A 252 3.24 8.80 -0.94
N GLU A 253 3.62 10.06 -0.67
CA GLU A 253 4.93 10.65 -0.33
C GLU A 253 6.06 10.64 -1.39
N LEU A 254 6.09 9.69 -2.31
CA LEU A 254 7.22 9.50 -3.22
C LEU A 254 7.19 10.33 -4.52
N GLU A 255 6.11 11.05 -4.85
CA GLU A 255 6.08 12.01 -5.97
C GLU A 255 7.25 13.02 -5.90
N ALA A 256 7.70 13.34 -4.68
CA ALA A 256 8.83 14.21 -4.49
C ALA A 256 10.12 13.60 -5.05
N ASN A 257 10.36 12.28 -4.91
CA ASN A 257 11.61 11.58 -5.26
C ASN A 257 11.57 10.81 -6.59
N ILE A 258 10.41 10.29 -6.99
CA ILE A 258 10.19 9.58 -8.26
C ILE A 258 9.71 10.60 -9.29
N ARG A 259 10.60 11.06 -10.18
CA ARG A 259 10.16 11.74 -11.40
C ARG A 259 9.48 10.70 -12.29
N VAL A 260 8.16 10.58 -12.18
CA VAL A 260 7.32 10.10 -13.28
C VAL A 260 7.02 11.33 -14.13
N THR A 261 7.70 11.47 -15.25
CA THR A 261 7.31 12.41 -16.29
C THR A 261 5.97 11.96 -16.87
N GLN A 262 4.86 12.39 -16.27
CA GLN A 262 3.59 12.46 -16.98
C GLN A 262 3.70 13.63 -17.97
N GLU A 263 4.29 13.39 -19.14
CA GLU A 263 3.97 14.20 -20.30
C GLU A 263 2.64 13.70 -20.87
N ASN A 264 1.57 14.45 -20.62
CA ASN A 264 0.42 14.54 -21.52
C ASN A 264 -0.10 15.97 -21.49
N ASN A 265 0.71 16.89 -22.00
CA ASN A 265 0.19 18.13 -22.58
C ASN A 265 -0.34 17.79 -23.96
N THR A 266 -1.65 17.62 -24.06
CA THR A 266 -2.36 17.94 -25.31
C THR A 266 -3.16 19.21 -25.05
N ILE A 267 -2.88 20.18 -25.92
CA ILE A 267 -3.29 21.59 -25.97
C ILE A 267 -4.77 21.81 -25.67
#